data_AF-A0A1L8DAE5-F1
#
_entry.id   AF-A0A1L8DAE5-F1
#
_cell.length_a   1.000
_cell.length_b   1.000
_cell.length_c   1.000
_cell.angle_alpha   90.00
_cell.angle_beta   90.00
_cell.angle_gamma   90.00
#
_symmetry.space_group_name_H-M   'P 1'
#
loop_
_entity.id
_entity.type
_entity.pdbx_description
1 polymer ?
#
loop_
_entity_poly.entity_id
_entity_poly.type
_entity_poly.pdbx_seq_one_letter_code
_entity_poly.pdbx_strand_id
1 'polypeptide(L)'
;MIKWKRPDNIPFPQVWWRFSAKDPDTGDTVDYRIEDLTEDRYEEVVDLMIKYFIPDEPICICLDNANDAAFVAESREIWAQAVARKFTLVCYKENSREICGFNMLQVLRKSEDVNQVQIKRPAYIIFQFMKKKIDLYNRYNVDQFLGEAGLLTVPKYRGCGIATELLKARVPVMKALGV
;
A
#
# COMPACT_ATOMS: atom_id res chain seq x y z
N MET A 1 16.83 -8.20 -3.30
CA MET A 1 17.36 -8.45 -1.94
C MET A 1 16.42 -7.84 -0.92
N ILE A 2 15.82 -8.66 -0.06
CA ILE A 2 15.00 -8.23 1.07
C ILE A 2 15.96 -7.73 2.15
N LYS A 3 15.90 -6.44 2.52
CA LYS A 3 16.80 -5.85 3.53
C LYS A 3 16.10 -5.45 4.82
N TRP A 4 14.78 -5.24 4.79
CA TRP A 4 13.96 -4.93 5.95
C TRP A 4 12.92 -6.03 6.21
N LYS A 5 12.86 -6.55 7.44
CA LYS A 5 11.91 -7.59 7.89
C LYS A 5 11.07 -7.03 9.05
N ARG A 6 9.77 -7.33 9.07
CA ARG A 6 8.89 -7.04 10.21
C ARG A 6 9.48 -7.67 11.48
N PRO A 7 9.67 -6.90 12.56
CA PRO A 7 10.13 -7.43 13.84
C PRO A 7 9.19 -8.52 14.37
N ASP A 8 9.75 -9.63 14.86
CA ASP A 8 8.98 -10.80 15.31
C ASP A 8 8.19 -10.51 16.62
N ASN A 9 8.49 -9.42 17.32
CA ASN A 9 7.77 -8.97 18.51
C ASN A 9 6.47 -8.20 18.23
N ILE A 10 6.18 -7.91 16.96
CA ILE A 10 4.93 -7.25 16.55
C ILE A 10 3.95 -8.34 16.12
N PRO A 11 2.82 -8.54 16.82
CA PRO A 11 1.83 -9.55 16.49
C PRO A 11 1.40 -9.49 15.02
N PHE A 12 1.14 -10.65 14.42
CA PHE A 12 0.65 -10.75 13.04
C PHE A 12 -0.25 -11.99 12.88
N PRO A 13 -1.44 -11.85 12.27
CA PRO A 13 -2.10 -10.58 11.93
C PRO A 13 -2.64 -9.87 13.18
N GLN A 14 -2.77 -8.55 13.13
CA GLN A 14 -3.49 -7.78 14.15
C GLN A 14 -4.35 -6.67 13.53
N VAL A 15 -5.38 -6.27 14.28
CA VAL A 15 -6.21 -5.11 13.95
C VAL A 15 -5.50 -3.84 14.43
N TRP A 16 -5.34 -2.87 13.54
CA TRP A 16 -4.67 -1.60 13.79
C TRP A 16 -5.62 -0.44 14.00
N TRP A 17 -6.81 -0.49 13.41
CA TRP A 17 -7.76 0.60 13.43
C TRP A 17 -9.19 0.08 13.23
N ARG A 18 -10.16 0.79 13.82
CA ARG A 18 -11.59 0.57 13.63
C ARG A 18 -12.29 1.90 13.42
N PHE A 19 -13.32 1.91 12.60
CA PHE A 19 -14.11 3.09 12.31
C PHE A 19 -15.50 2.69 11.81
N SER A 20 -16.45 3.61 11.85
CA SER A 20 -17.78 3.42 11.27
C SER A 20 -17.95 4.33 10.05
N ALA A 21 -18.53 3.81 8.97
CA ALA A 21 -18.79 4.56 7.75
C ALA A 21 -20.05 4.06 7.04
N LYS A 22 -20.43 4.73 5.95
CA LYS A 22 -21.57 4.34 5.14
C LYS A 22 -21.27 3.09 4.35
N ASP A 23 -22.14 2.10 4.48
CA ASP A 23 -22.17 0.91 3.65
C ASP A 23 -22.70 1.26 2.26
N PRO A 24 -21.98 0.91 1.18
CA PRO A 24 -22.38 1.32 -0.17
C PRO A 24 -23.62 0.57 -0.69
N ASP A 25 -23.91 -0.62 -0.14
CA ASP A 25 -25.02 -1.46 -0.60
C ASP A 25 -26.33 -1.06 0.08
N THR A 26 -26.28 -0.68 1.36
CA THR A 26 -27.46 -0.37 2.18
C THR A 26 -27.63 1.12 2.51
N GLY A 27 -26.57 1.91 2.48
CA GLY A 27 -26.56 3.30 2.96
C GLY A 27 -26.57 3.44 4.49
N ASP A 28 -26.59 2.32 5.22
CA ASP A 28 -26.52 2.32 6.67
C ASP A 28 -25.11 2.59 7.16
N THR A 29 -24.99 3.05 8.40
CA THR A 29 -23.68 3.16 9.04
C THR A 29 -23.30 1.80 9.60
N VAL A 30 -22.15 1.26 9.16
CA VAL A 30 -21.62 -0.03 9.59
C VAL A 30 -20.17 0.13 10.06
N ASP A 31 -19.71 -0.83 10.84
CA ASP A 31 -18.35 -0.85 11.36
C ASP A 31 -17.38 -1.53 10.38
N TYR A 32 -16.16 -1.00 10.34
CA TYR A 32 -15.04 -1.48 9.56
C TYR A 32 -13.82 -1.66 10.45
N ARG A 33 -12.91 -2.55 10.03
CA ARG A 33 -11.60 -2.74 10.64
C ARG A 33 -10.51 -2.68 9.60
N ILE A 34 -9.36 -2.16 10.00
CA ILE A 34 -8.12 -2.22 9.23
C ILE A 34 -7.15 -3.11 9.99
N GLU A 35 -6.68 -4.15 9.32
CA GLU A 35 -5.80 -5.16 9.88
C GLU A 35 -4.65 -5.49 8.93
N ASP A 36 -3.70 -6.29 9.41
CA ASP A 36 -2.67 -6.86 8.55
C ASP A 36 -3.28 -7.77 7.47
N LEU A 37 -2.81 -7.64 6.23
CA LEU A 37 -3.16 -8.57 5.16
C LEU A 37 -2.58 -9.96 5.45
N THR A 38 -3.43 -10.98 5.47
CA THR A 38 -3.03 -12.38 5.64
C THR A 38 -2.59 -13.00 4.31
N GLU A 39 -1.71 -14.02 4.41
CA GLU A 39 -1.04 -14.63 3.26
C GLU A 39 -1.99 -15.26 2.24
N ASP A 40 -3.14 -15.77 2.69
CA ASP A 40 -4.19 -16.35 1.85
C ASP A 40 -4.86 -15.33 0.91
N ARG A 41 -4.57 -14.04 1.07
CA ARG A 41 -5.18 -12.93 0.32
C ARG A 41 -4.19 -12.14 -0.53
N TYR A 42 -2.93 -12.58 -0.60
CA TYR A 42 -1.88 -11.87 -1.34
C TYR A 42 -2.17 -11.77 -2.83
N GLU A 43 -2.58 -12.87 -3.45
CA GLU A 43 -2.90 -12.90 -4.88
C GLU A 43 -4.08 -11.97 -5.21
N GLU A 44 -5.15 -12.02 -4.42
CA GLU A 44 -6.32 -11.15 -4.60
C GLU A 44 -5.96 -9.67 -4.53
N VAL A 45 -5.10 -9.26 -3.59
CA VAL A 45 -4.66 -7.86 -3.47
C VAL A 45 -3.85 -7.42 -4.69
N VAL A 46 -2.96 -8.29 -5.20
CA VAL A 46 -2.17 -7.99 -6.40
C VAL A 46 -3.08 -7.90 -7.63
N ASP A 47 -4.06 -8.78 -7.75
CA ASP A 47 -5.07 -8.74 -8.82
C ASP A 47 -5.90 -7.46 -8.78
N LEU A 48 -6.31 -7.02 -7.59
CA LEU A 48 -7.04 -5.76 -7.41
C LEU A 48 -6.19 -4.53 -7.81
N MET A 49 -4.88 -4.53 -7.54
CA MET A 49 -3.98 -3.47 -8.02
C MET A 49 -3.93 -3.43 -9.54
N ILE A 50 -3.78 -4.59 -10.20
CA ILE A 50 -3.73 -4.63 -11.67
C ILE A 50 -5.08 -4.22 -12.27
N LYS A 51 -6.18 -4.71 -11.68
CA LYS A 51 -7.53 -4.48 -12.19
C LYS A 51 -8.01 -3.05 -12.00
N TYR A 52 -7.68 -2.40 -10.90
CA TYR A 52 -8.25 -1.11 -10.53
C TYR A 52 -7.23 0.00 -10.30
N PHE A 53 -6.02 -0.31 -9.81
CA PHE A 53 -5.02 0.74 -9.56
C PHE A 53 -4.35 1.18 -10.87
N ILE A 54 -3.84 0.25 -11.70
CA ILE A 54 -3.17 0.62 -12.96
C ILE A 54 -4.09 1.43 -13.89
N PRO A 55 -5.38 1.09 -14.08
CA PRO A 55 -6.24 1.85 -14.98
C PRO A 55 -6.71 3.21 -14.41
N ASP A 56 -6.67 3.41 -13.09
CA ASP A 56 -7.23 4.61 -12.45
C ASP A 56 -6.15 5.57 -11.90
N GLU A 57 -4.90 5.14 -11.78
CA GLU A 57 -3.82 5.97 -11.24
C GLU A 57 -3.29 6.96 -12.31
N PRO A 58 -3.20 8.27 -12.01
CA PRO A 58 -2.89 9.28 -13.02
C PRO A 58 -1.60 9.06 -13.81
N ILE A 59 -0.50 8.65 -13.18
CA ILE A 59 0.76 8.39 -13.89
C ILE A 59 0.60 7.19 -14.84
N CYS A 60 -0.09 6.15 -14.40
CA CYS A 60 -0.37 4.97 -15.22
C CYS A 60 -1.28 5.30 -16.41
N ILE A 61 -2.31 6.12 -16.20
CA ILE A 61 -3.18 6.61 -17.29
C ILE A 61 -2.37 7.40 -18.31
N CYS A 62 -1.57 8.38 -17.86
CA CYS A 62 -0.79 9.24 -18.77
C CYS A 62 0.26 8.48 -19.59
N LEU A 63 0.75 7.35 -19.09
CA LEU A 63 1.75 6.51 -19.76
C LEU A 63 1.15 5.32 -20.50
N ASP A 64 -0.19 5.20 -20.53
CA ASP A 64 -0.91 4.07 -21.11
C ASP A 64 -0.46 2.70 -20.55
N ASN A 65 -0.08 2.67 -19.26
CA ASN A 65 0.51 1.51 -18.61
C ASN A 65 -0.47 0.32 -18.52
N ALA A 66 -1.78 0.56 -18.58
CA ALA A 66 -2.77 -0.50 -18.60
C ALA A 66 -2.69 -1.37 -19.87
N ASN A 67 -2.24 -0.79 -20.99
CA ASN A 67 -2.08 -1.49 -22.27
C ASN A 67 -0.64 -2.01 -22.50
N ASP A 68 0.31 -1.69 -21.60
CA ASP A 68 1.67 -2.25 -21.63
C ASP A 68 1.72 -3.57 -20.81
N ALA A 69 1.60 -4.69 -21.51
CA ALA A 69 1.64 -6.02 -20.88
C ALA A 69 2.94 -6.29 -20.11
N ALA A 70 4.07 -5.74 -20.54
CA ALA A 70 5.34 -5.91 -19.85
C ALA A 70 5.36 -5.09 -18.54
N PHE A 71 4.83 -3.86 -18.55
CA PHE A 71 4.65 -3.07 -17.34
C PHE A 71 3.72 -3.77 -16.33
N VAL A 72 2.60 -4.34 -16.81
CA VAL A 72 1.66 -5.07 -15.94
C VAL A 72 2.33 -6.30 -15.32
N ALA A 73 3.10 -7.06 -16.09
CA ALA A 73 3.82 -8.23 -15.60
C ALA A 73 4.90 -7.85 -14.56
N GLU A 74 5.69 -6.81 -14.84
CA GLU A 74 6.71 -6.28 -13.92
C GLU A 74 6.05 -5.77 -12.61
N SER A 75 4.92 -5.05 -12.73
CA SER A 75 4.19 -4.52 -11.56
C SER A 75 3.60 -5.64 -10.71
N ARG A 76 3.08 -6.71 -11.32
CA ARG A 76 2.63 -7.92 -10.62
C ARG A 76 3.74 -8.52 -9.77
N GLU A 77 4.93 -8.68 -10.34
CA GLU A 77 6.08 -9.25 -9.62
C GLU A 77 6.50 -8.36 -8.44
N ILE A 78 6.57 -7.04 -8.66
CA ILE A 78 6.94 -6.07 -7.63
C ILE A 78 5.92 -6.09 -6.49
N TRP A 79 4.63 -6.08 -6.79
CA TRP A 79 3.58 -6.11 -5.77
C TRP A 79 3.49 -7.44 -5.04
N ALA A 80 3.71 -8.58 -5.72
CA ALA A 80 3.83 -9.89 -5.08
C ALA A 80 4.98 -9.92 -4.06
N GLN A 81 6.13 -9.33 -4.40
CA GLN A 81 7.24 -9.19 -3.45
C GLN A 81 6.91 -8.21 -2.31
N ALA A 82 6.10 -7.18 -2.55
CA ALA A 82 5.74 -6.20 -1.53
C ALA A 82 4.75 -6.78 -0.50
N VAL A 83 3.68 -7.48 -0.94
CA VAL A 83 2.71 -8.10 -0.02
C VAL A 83 3.38 -9.16 0.88
N ALA A 84 4.36 -9.91 0.35
CA ALA A 84 5.13 -10.89 1.09
C ALA A 84 5.91 -10.31 2.29
N ARG A 85 6.07 -8.98 2.38
CA ARG A 85 6.74 -8.30 3.49
C ARG A 85 5.86 -8.14 4.74
N LYS A 86 4.60 -8.59 4.71
CA LYS A 86 3.66 -8.55 5.85
C LYS A 86 3.41 -7.14 6.39
N PHE A 87 3.26 -6.19 5.46
CA PHE A 87 3.12 -4.76 5.75
C PHE A 87 1.90 -4.11 5.10
N THR A 88 1.20 -4.83 4.24
CA THR A 88 -0.03 -4.34 3.64
C THR A 88 -1.11 -4.27 4.72
N LEU A 89 -1.72 -3.10 4.86
CA LEU A 89 -2.93 -2.92 5.66
C LEU A 89 -4.15 -3.11 4.76
N VAL A 90 -5.12 -3.87 5.22
CA VAL A 90 -6.35 -4.16 4.49
C VAL A 90 -7.56 -3.77 5.32
N CYS A 91 -8.55 -3.16 4.67
CA CYS A 91 -9.81 -2.77 5.25
C CYS A 91 -10.89 -3.81 4.92
N TYR A 92 -11.61 -4.23 5.95
CA TYR A 92 -12.79 -5.09 5.86
C TYR A 92 -13.96 -4.43 6.58
N LYS A 93 -15.17 -4.69 6.11
CA LYS A 93 -16.37 -4.52 6.94
C LYS A 93 -16.31 -5.53 8.11
N GLU A 94 -16.76 -5.12 9.30
CA GLU A 94 -16.83 -6.02 10.44
C GLU A 94 -17.71 -7.24 10.11
N ASN A 95 -17.28 -8.42 10.54
CA ASN A 95 -17.89 -9.72 10.22
C ASN A 95 -17.91 -10.10 8.72
N SER A 96 -17.20 -9.37 7.85
CA SER A 96 -17.00 -9.71 6.44
C SER A 96 -15.53 -9.99 6.14
N ARG A 97 -15.31 -10.80 5.10
CA ARG A 97 -13.99 -11.05 4.50
C ARG A 97 -13.78 -10.31 3.18
N GLU A 98 -14.77 -9.53 2.74
CA GLU A 98 -14.69 -8.74 1.52
C GLU A 98 -13.72 -7.55 1.68
N ILE A 99 -12.72 -7.47 0.80
CA ILE A 99 -11.75 -6.37 0.82
C ILE A 99 -12.44 -5.08 0.36
N CYS A 100 -12.47 -4.08 1.24
CA CYS A 100 -13.02 -2.76 0.93
C CYS A 100 -11.95 -1.82 0.35
N GLY A 101 -10.69 -2.04 0.74
CA GLY A 101 -9.54 -1.29 0.28
C GLY A 101 -8.28 -1.74 1.02
N PHE A 102 -7.11 -1.31 0.59
CA PHE A 102 -5.85 -1.65 1.22
C PHE A 102 -4.76 -0.64 0.88
N ASN A 103 -3.67 -0.71 1.64
CA ASN A 103 -2.50 0.11 1.45
C ASN A 103 -1.22 -0.72 1.61
N MET A 104 -0.45 -0.82 0.54
CA MET A 104 0.80 -1.57 0.50
C MET A 104 1.93 -0.70 1.01
N LEU A 105 2.42 -1.00 2.21
CA LEU A 105 3.42 -0.20 2.90
C LEU A 105 4.82 -0.79 2.77
N GLN A 106 5.84 0.04 2.96
CA GLN A 106 7.23 -0.38 3.06
C GLN A 106 8.02 0.58 3.96
N VAL A 107 8.95 0.05 4.75
CA VAL A 107 9.94 0.90 5.42
C VAL A 107 11.08 1.17 4.45
N LEU A 108 11.34 2.45 4.20
CA LEU A 108 12.44 2.92 3.36
C LEU A 108 13.59 3.37 4.23
N ARG A 109 14.81 2.93 3.91
CA ARG A 109 16.04 3.24 4.66
C ARG A 109 17.06 3.94 3.78
N LYS A 110 17.74 4.94 4.35
CA LYS A 110 18.78 5.75 3.67
C LYS A 110 19.92 4.88 3.12
N SER A 111 20.34 3.86 3.87
CA SER A 111 21.40 2.91 3.49
C SER A 111 21.02 1.99 2.33
N GLU A 112 19.72 1.81 2.07
CA GLU A 112 19.21 0.91 1.03
C GLU A 112 18.96 1.64 -0.29
N ASP A 113 18.67 2.94 -0.24
CA ASP A 113 18.45 3.78 -1.43
C ASP A 113 19.71 4.00 -2.27
N VAL A 114 20.89 3.83 -1.69
CA VAL A 114 22.17 4.04 -2.38
C VAL A 114 22.42 3.00 -3.49
N ASN A 115 21.65 1.90 -3.51
CA ASN A 115 21.82 0.75 -4.40
C ASN A 115 20.65 0.51 -5.36
N GLN A 116 19.83 1.52 -5.64
CA GLN A 116 18.64 1.33 -6.47
C GLN A 116 19.01 0.90 -7.90
N VAL A 117 18.57 -0.30 -8.26
CA VAL A 117 18.51 -0.80 -9.64
C VAL A 117 17.87 0.28 -10.52
N GLN A 118 18.52 0.63 -11.62
CA GLN A 118 17.98 1.55 -12.62
C GLN A 118 16.78 0.91 -13.32
N ILE A 119 15.60 0.97 -12.71
CA ILE A 119 14.35 0.69 -13.41
C ILE A 119 14.16 1.83 -14.42
N LYS A 120 14.27 1.51 -15.71
CA LYS A 120 14.23 2.48 -16.82
C LYS A 120 12.82 2.87 -17.27
N ARG A 121 11.79 2.39 -16.57
CA ARG A 121 10.38 2.67 -16.89
C ARG A 121 10.01 4.10 -16.47
N PRO A 122 9.32 4.89 -17.31
CA PRO A 122 9.01 6.30 -17.02
C PRO A 122 8.31 6.54 -15.67
N ALA A 123 7.32 5.70 -15.31
CA ALA A 123 6.61 5.81 -14.04
C ALA A 123 7.58 5.78 -12.83
N TYR A 124 8.49 4.81 -12.82
CA TYR A 124 9.49 4.67 -11.76
C TYR A 124 10.49 5.81 -11.75
N ILE A 125 10.90 6.31 -12.92
CA ILE A 125 11.78 7.49 -13.02
C ILE A 125 11.13 8.72 -12.37
N ILE A 126 9.82 8.94 -12.61
CA ILE A 126 9.06 10.04 -12.00
C ILE A 126 9.07 9.91 -10.46
N PHE A 127 8.76 8.73 -9.93
CA PHE A 127 8.81 8.49 -8.47
C PHE A 127 10.21 8.73 -7.88
N GLN A 128 11.26 8.25 -8.54
CA GLN A 128 12.63 8.45 -8.06
C GLN A 128 13.05 9.92 -8.12
N PHE A 129 12.63 10.65 -9.16
CA PHE A 129 12.86 12.07 -9.25
C PHE A 129 12.20 12.83 -8.11
N MET A 130 10.90 12.58 -7.83
CA MET A 130 10.18 13.22 -6.73
C MET A 130 10.85 12.93 -5.38
N LYS A 131 11.22 11.67 -5.14
CA LYS A 131 11.91 11.25 -3.90
C LYS A 131 13.24 11.99 -3.70
N LYS A 132 14.07 12.08 -4.75
CA LYS A 132 15.36 12.80 -4.71
C LYS A 132 15.19 14.30 -4.52
N LYS A 133 14.12 14.89 -5.07
CA LYS A 133 13.86 16.33 -4.93
C LYS A 133 13.41 16.74 -3.53
N ILE A 134 12.62 15.91 -2.87
CA ILE A 134 12.15 16.19 -1.51
C ILE A 134 13.23 15.89 -0.46
N ASP A 135 14.01 14.82 -0.69
CA ASP A 135 15.07 14.35 0.20
C ASP A 135 14.60 14.24 1.67
N LEU A 136 13.62 13.35 1.89
CA LEU A 136 12.97 13.17 3.19
C LEU A 136 13.96 12.87 4.32
N TYR A 137 15.03 12.13 4.03
CA TYR A 137 16.05 11.79 5.03
C TYR A 137 16.73 13.03 5.58
N ASN A 138 17.23 13.90 4.71
CA ASN A 138 17.93 15.12 5.15
C ASN A 138 16.94 16.18 5.64
N ARG A 139 15.75 16.28 5.04
CA ARG A 139 14.71 17.23 5.45
C ARG A 139 14.23 17.02 6.89
N TYR A 140 14.02 15.76 7.28
CA TYR A 140 13.53 15.42 8.63
C TYR A 140 14.61 14.87 9.56
N ASN A 141 15.86 14.78 9.09
CA ASN A 141 16.98 14.18 9.82
C ASN A 141 16.67 12.77 10.35
N VAL A 142 16.19 11.90 9.46
CA VAL A 142 15.85 10.51 9.76
C VAL A 142 16.61 9.55 8.83
N ASP A 143 16.87 8.34 9.32
CA ASP A 143 17.49 7.27 8.52
C ASP A 143 16.47 6.33 7.88
N GLN A 144 15.22 6.37 8.35
CA GLN A 144 14.13 5.56 7.83
C GLN A 144 12.79 6.28 7.92
N PHE A 145 11.85 5.93 7.06
CA PHE A 145 10.47 6.38 7.12
C PHE A 145 9.53 5.36 6.49
N LEU A 146 8.24 5.45 6.81
CA LEU A 146 7.21 4.61 6.19
C LEU A 146 6.83 5.18 4.82
N GLY A 147 7.18 4.46 3.76
CA GLY A 147 6.70 4.70 2.40
C GLY A 147 5.57 3.77 2.01
N GLU A 148 5.14 3.88 0.75
CA GLU A 148 4.10 3.03 0.19
C GLU A 148 4.40 2.61 -1.25
N ALA A 149 3.70 1.58 -1.71
CA ALA A 149 3.74 1.03 -3.05
C ALA A 149 2.35 1.04 -3.74
N GLY A 150 1.32 1.56 -3.06
CA GLY A 150 -0.04 1.67 -3.57
C GLY A 150 -1.08 1.83 -2.46
N LEU A 151 -2.10 2.64 -2.74
CA LEU A 151 -3.30 2.82 -1.92
C LEU A 151 -4.51 2.61 -2.83
N LEU A 152 -5.38 1.66 -2.50
CA LEU A 152 -6.56 1.35 -3.29
C LEU A 152 -7.80 1.30 -2.40
N THR A 153 -8.86 1.99 -2.81
CA THR A 153 -10.23 1.70 -2.37
C THR A 153 -10.96 1.03 -3.51
N VAL A 154 -11.52 -0.16 -3.26
CA VAL A 154 -12.27 -0.92 -4.27
C VAL A 154 -13.43 -0.06 -4.77
N PRO A 155 -13.71 -0.01 -6.09
CA PRO A 155 -14.63 0.98 -6.66
C PRO A 155 -15.97 1.13 -5.96
N LYS A 156 -16.59 0.02 -5.53
CA LYS A 156 -17.87 0.06 -4.84
C LYS A 156 -17.86 0.77 -3.49
N TYR A 157 -16.70 0.87 -2.83
CA TYR A 157 -16.54 1.53 -1.52
C TYR A 157 -15.94 2.94 -1.62
N ARG A 158 -15.77 3.48 -2.84
CA ARG A 158 -15.32 4.86 -3.01
C ARG A 158 -16.37 5.83 -2.45
N GLY A 159 -15.91 6.95 -1.91
CA GLY A 159 -16.79 7.91 -1.22
C GLY A 159 -17.11 7.55 0.23
N CYS A 160 -16.78 6.34 0.70
CA CYS A 160 -17.01 5.92 2.09
C CYS A 160 -15.89 6.32 3.07
N GLY A 161 -14.89 7.10 2.63
CA GLY A 161 -13.78 7.56 3.48
C GLY A 161 -12.68 6.51 3.77
N ILE A 162 -12.75 5.32 3.18
CA ILE A 162 -11.83 4.20 3.47
C ILE A 162 -10.35 4.55 3.27
N ALA A 163 -10.01 5.26 2.18
CA ALA A 163 -8.63 5.69 1.93
C ALA A 163 -8.07 6.54 3.08
N THR A 164 -8.89 7.46 3.62
CA THR A 164 -8.51 8.32 4.75
C THR A 164 -8.23 7.49 6.00
N GLU A 165 -9.08 6.50 6.29
CA GLU A 165 -8.92 5.65 7.47
C GLU A 165 -7.72 4.70 7.34
N LEU A 166 -7.41 4.21 6.13
CA LEU A 166 -6.17 3.48 5.84
C LEU A 166 -4.92 4.32 6.13
N LEU A 167 -4.94 5.62 5.78
CA LEU A 167 -3.84 6.54 6.10
C LEU A 167 -3.71 6.79 7.61
N LYS A 168 -4.83 6.94 8.33
CA LYS A 168 -4.82 7.07 9.80
C LYS A 168 -4.26 5.83 10.48
N ALA A 169 -4.59 4.64 9.98
CA ALA A 169 -4.08 3.37 10.49
C ALA A 169 -2.55 3.23 10.37
N ARG A 170 -1.87 4.04 9.53
CA ARG A 170 -0.39 4.08 9.51
C ARG A 170 0.20 4.55 10.83
N VAL A 171 -0.48 5.42 11.59
CA VAL A 171 0.07 5.98 12.84
C VAL A 171 0.34 4.91 13.91
N PRO A 172 -0.62 4.06 14.31
CA PRO A 172 -0.35 2.99 15.27
C PRO A 172 0.66 1.96 14.73
N VAL A 173 0.67 1.70 13.41
CA VAL A 173 1.65 0.82 12.76
C VAL A 173 3.06 1.39 12.90
N MET A 174 3.28 2.66 12.54
CA MET A 174 4.57 3.35 12.68
C MET A 174 5.07 3.34 14.13
N LYS A 175 4.18 3.61 15.10
CA LYS A 175 4.51 3.52 16.53
C LYS A 175 4.99 2.13 16.93
N ALA A 176 4.31 1.07 16.49
CA ALA A 176 4.73 -0.30 16.79
C ALA A 176 6.08 -0.67 16.15
N LEU A 177 6.41 -0.06 15.02
CA LEU A 177 7.64 -0.28 14.28
C LEU A 177 8.83 0.55 14.76
N GLY A 178 8.59 1.58 15.59
CA GLY A 178 9.61 2.57 15.94
C GLY A 178 10.07 3.39 14.74
N VAL A 179 9.14 3.73 13.84
CA VAL A 179 9.36 4.57 12.65
C VAL A 179 8.64 5.90 12.81
#